data_AF-A0A1I4KXM6-F1
#
_entry.id   AF-A0A1I4KXM6-F1
#
_cell.length_a   1.000
_cell.length_b   1.000
_cell.length_c   1.000
_cell.angle_alpha   90.00
_cell.angle_beta   90.00
_cell.angle_gamma   90.00
#
_symmetry.space_group_name_H-M   'P 1'
#
loop_
_entity.id
_entity.type
_entity.pdbx_description
1 polymer ?
#
loop_
_entity_poly.entity_id
_entity_poly.type
_entity_poly.pdbx_seq_one_letter_code
_entity_poly.pdbx_strand_id
1 'polypeptide(L)'
;MCRHLLGVKAPWDVSHVRMDAQSRQIHVYLTRGRSWFGRYLPDQTLSRWRHTNLGSCQTFIHATVPDSLEVEEKRAAYLGESGNEFSHGLASRVVDCLQAGMSYRQVCDLMNIDVHLAWQIRLAISEGTLPGVAEDVSKRLRSEGPGAAKATQIPPGNDPVWHNMLSSDRPLEVRMLSLRLLLTRCRQEFGQLRGEEARRLKINEIRRFFIKHEKQLASEIEQLAQFRDGAAAGRLES
;
A
#
# COMPACT_ATOMS: atom_id res chain seq x y z
N MET A 1 6.92 6.73 -25.01
CA MET A 1 6.65 7.90 -24.16
C MET A 1 6.52 7.53 -22.67
N CYS A 2 5.51 6.76 -22.25
CA CYS A 2 5.30 6.39 -20.82
C CYS A 2 6.52 5.74 -20.14
N ARG A 3 7.23 4.85 -20.85
CA ARG A 3 8.49 4.25 -20.37
C ARG A 3 9.55 5.29 -19.97
N HIS A 4 9.71 6.33 -20.77
CA HIS A 4 10.69 7.40 -20.50
C HIS A 4 10.25 8.31 -19.36
N LEU A 5 8.96 8.66 -19.32
CA LEU A 5 8.38 9.49 -18.25
C LEU A 5 8.48 8.83 -16.87
N LEU A 6 8.39 7.51 -16.81
CA LEU A 6 8.49 6.72 -15.58
C LEU A 6 9.92 6.25 -15.28
N GLY A 7 10.89 6.58 -16.14
CA GLY A 7 12.27 6.13 -15.99
C GLY A 7 12.41 4.60 -15.98
N VAL A 8 11.53 3.87 -16.68
CA VAL A 8 11.55 2.40 -16.72
C VAL A 8 12.75 1.94 -17.55
N LYS A 9 13.69 1.27 -16.87
CA LYS A 9 14.94 0.75 -17.42
C LYS A 9 14.83 -0.76 -17.66
N ALA A 10 15.59 -1.27 -18.64
CA ALA A 10 15.76 -2.72 -18.81
C ALA A 10 16.25 -3.36 -17.49
N PRO A 11 15.88 -4.61 -17.18
CA PRO A 11 15.11 -5.56 -18.00
C PRO A 11 13.59 -5.37 -17.98
N TRP A 12 13.09 -4.33 -17.32
CA TRP A 12 11.67 -4.00 -17.27
C TRP A 12 11.22 -3.27 -18.53
N ASP A 13 9.99 -3.57 -18.96
CA ASP A 13 9.31 -2.86 -20.02
C ASP A 13 7.83 -2.64 -19.69
N VAL A 14 7.25 -1.63 -20.33
CA VAL A 14 5.82 -1.33 -20.17
C VAL A 14 5.03 -2.23 -21.11
N SER A 15 4.28 -3.17 -20.56
CA SER A 15 3.44 -4.09 -21.35
C SER A 15 2.12 -3.47 -21.75
N HIS A 16 1.48 -2.74 -20.82
CA HIS A 16 0.17 -2.16 -21.03
C HIS A 16 -0.02 -0.89 -20.19
N VAL A 17 -0.77 0.07 -20.71
CA VAL A 17 -1.17 1.29 -19.98
C VAL A 17 -2.68 1.44 -20.09
N ARG A 18 -3.36 1.51 -18.94
CA ARG A 18 -4.80 1.79 -18.86
C ARG A 18 -4.99 3.17 -18.23
N MET A 19 -5.74 4.04 -18.88
CA MET A 19 -6.14 5.32 -18.30
C MET A 19 -7.65 5.29 -18.01
N ASP A 20 -8.01 5.65 -16.80
CA ASP A 20 -9.38 5.97 -16.41
C ASP A 20 -9.51 7.49 -16.33
N ALA A 21 -10.19 8.06 -17.32
CA ALA A 21 -10.38 9.51 -17.42
C ALA A 21 -11.33 10.05 -16.35
N GLN A 22 -12.29 9.24 -15.88
CA GLN A 22 -13.28 9.67 -14.89
C GLN A 22 -12.63 9.78 -13.52
N SER A 23 -11.84 8.79 -13.11
CA SER A 23 -11.11 8.81 -11.84
C SER A 23 -9.77 9.53 -11.91
N ARG A 24 -9.34 9.96 -13.11
CA ARG A 24 -8.00 10.55 -13.39
C ARG A 24 -6.87 9.64 -12.90
N GLN A 25 -6.97 8.35 -13.22
CA GLN A 25 -5.99 7.35 -12.84
C GLN A 25 -5.31 6.75 -14.06
N ILE A 26 -4.00 6.57 -13.98
CA ILE A 26 -3.20 5.87 -14.97
C ILE A 26 -2.63 4.63 -14.31
N HIS A 27 -2.93 3.46 -14.87
CA HIS A 27 -2.40 2.17 -14.45
C HIS A 27 -1.40 1.70 -15.49
N VAL A 28 -0.17 1.47 -15.05
CA VAL A 28 0.94 1.05 -15.91
C VAL A 28 1.34 -0.35 -15.48
N TYR A 29 1.30 -1.29 -16.42
CA TYR A 29 1.67 -2.68 -16.18
C TYR A 29 3.07 -2.89 -16.71
N LEU A 30 3.94 -3.43 -15.86
CA LEU A 30 5.33 -3.72 -16.17
C LEU A 30 5.54 -5.22 -16.28
N THR A 31 6.37 -5.61 -17.23
CA THR A 31 6.84 -6.98 -17.44
C THR A 31 8.36 -6.99 -17.47
N ARG A 32 8.96 -8.06 -16.95
CA ARG A 32 10.41 -8.26 -16.96
C ARG A 32 10.79 -9.29 -18.02
N GLY A 33 11.61 -8.90 -19.00
CA GLY A 33 12.07 -9.77 -20.09
C GLY A 33 11.05 -9.97 -21.23
N ARG A 34 11.54 -10.44 -22.39
CA ARG A 34 10.68 -10.80 -23.54
C ARG A 34 10.02 -12.15 -23.27
N SER A 35 8.70 -12.18 -23.15
CA SER A 35 7.92 -13.42 -23.25
C SER A 35 7.94 -13.89 -24.70
N TRP A 36 9.02 -14.56 -25.11
CA TRP A 36 9.20 -15.05 -26.48
C TRP A 36 8.47 -16.38 -26.75
N PHE A 37 7.94 -17.01 -25.71
CA PHE A 37 7.00 -18.11 -25.82
C PHE A 37 6.01 -17.98 -24.67
N GLY A 38 4.72 -18.08 -24.95
CA GLY A 38 3.60 -17.95 -24.01
C GLY A 38 3.56 -18.99 -22.90
N ARG A 39 4.67 -19.16 -22.17
CA ARG A 39 4.73 -19.87 -20.91
C ARG A 39 4.18 -18.92 -19.86
N TYR A 40 2.95 -19.21 -19.48
CA TYR A 40 2.35 -18.78 -18.23
C TYR A 40 3.35 -19.07 -17.09
N LEU A 41 3.95 -18.01 -16.54
CA LEU A 41 4.72 -18.14 -15.30
C LEU A 41 3.69 -18.38 -14.18
N PRO A 42 3.85 -19.43 -13.36
CA PRO A 42 2.88 -19.80 -12.35
C PRO A 42 2.72 -18.67 -11.32
N ASP A 43 1.45 -18.31 -11.04
CA ASP A 43 0.92 -17.59 -9.88
C ASP A 43 1.87 -16.63 -9.13
N GLN A 44 2.58 -15.77 -9.86
CA GLN A 44 3.35 -14.72 -9.21
C GLN A 44 2.41 -13.53 -8.97
N THR A 45 2.29 -13.12 -7.71
CA THR A 45 1.27 -12.16 -7.30
C THR A 45 1.54 -10.78 -7.89
N LEU A 46 0.54 -10.23 -8.57
CA LEU A 46 0.62 -8.90 -9.16
C LEU A 46 0.64 -7.86 -8.04
N SER A 47 1.80 -7.24 -7.83
CA SER A 47 1.95 -6.12 -6.89
C SER A 47 1.48 -4.83 -7.54
N ARG A 48 0.96 -3.91 -6.72
CA ARG A 48 0.48 -2.60 -7.15
C ARG A 48 0.97 -1.51 -6.20
N TRP A 49 1.60 -0.48 -6.75
CA TRP A 49 2.07 0.68 -6.00
C TRP A 49 1.56 1.98 -6.59
N ARG A 50 1.25 2.96 -5.73
CA ARG A 50 1.11 4.36 -6.08
C ARG A 50 2.48 4.95 -6.41
N HIS A 51 2.59 5.56 -7.59
CA HIS A 51 3.79 6.22 -8.08
C HIS A 51 3.59 7.73 -8.18
N THR A 52 4.60 8.50 -8.58
CA THR A 52 4.44 9.95 -8.80
C THR A 52 3.37 10.23 -9.86
N ASN A 53 2.68 11.38 -9.74
CA ASN A 53 1.66 11.77 -10.71
C ASN A 53 2.26 11.97 -12.10
N LEU A 54 1.47 11.60 -13.12
CA LEU A 54 1.74 11.99 -14.50
C LEU A 54 0.73 13.08 -14.86
N GLY A 55 1.19 14.34 -14.86
CA GLY A 55 0.31 15.50 -14.95
C GLY A 55 -0.67 15.53 -13.77
N SER A 56 -1.96 15.69 -14.06
CA SER A 56 -3.03 15.69 -13.06
C SER A 56 -3.52 14.30 -12.66
N CYS A 57 -2.95 13.23 -13.23
CA CYS A 57 -3.43 11.87 -13.02
C CYS A 57 -2.61 11.12 -11.97
N GLN A 58 -3.30 10.48 -11.04
CA GLN A 58 -2.67 9.55 -10.10
C GLN A 58 -2.16 8.33 -10.88
N THR A 59 -0.91 7.96 -10.68
CA THR A 59 -0.28 6.85 -11.41
C THR A 59 -0.08 5.66 -10.49
N PHE A 60 -0.44 4.47 -10.97
CA PHE A 60 -0.27 3.20 -10.29
C PHE A 60 0.57 2.28 -11.17
N ILE A 61 1.64 1.74 -10.60
CA ILE A 61 2.46 0.71 -11.24
C ILE A 61 1.98 -0.66 -10.78
N HIS A 62 1.79 -1.55 -11.74
CA HIS A 62 1.50 -2.96 -11.50
C HIS A 62 2.67 -3.77 -12.03
N ALA A 63 3.27 -4.60 -11.20
CA ALA A 63 4.34 -5.47 -11.64
C ALA A 63 4.34 -6.75 -10.81
N THR A 64 4.83 -7.79 -11.45
CA THR A 64 5.13 -9.05 -10.79
C THR A 64 6.62 -9.06 -10.48
N VAL A 65 6.98 -9.10 -9.19
CA VAL A 65 8.38 -9.07 -8.75
C VAL A 65 8.80 -10.47 -8.32
N PRO A 66 9.72 -11.12 -9.06
CA PRO A 66 10.30 -12.40 -8.63
C PRO A 66 11.06 -12.27 -7.31
N ASP A 67 11.00 -13.30 -6.46
CA ASP A 67 11.77 -13.33 -5.22
C ASP A 67 13.29 -13.27 -5.48
N SER A 68 13.72 -13.85 -6.60
CA SER A 68 15.11 -13.92 -7.07
C SER A 68 15.64 -12.61 -7.66
N LEU A 69 14.87 -11.52 -7.64
CA LEU A 69 15.30 -10.23 -8.15
C LEU A 69 16.48 -9.69 -7.32
N GLU A 70 17.51 -9.16 -7.99
CA GLU A 70 18.68 -8.58 -7.33
C GLU A 70 18.29 -7.35 -6.50
N VAL A 71 19.06 -7.06 -5.44
CA VAL A 71 18.77 -5.96 -4.50
C VAL A 71 18.70 -4.60 -5.21
N GLU A 72 19.58 -4.36 -6.19
CA GLU A 72 19.59 -3.10 -6.94
C GLU A 72 18.37 -2.96 -7.84
N GLU A 73 17.95 -4.05 -8.50
CA GLU A 73 16.72 -4.05 -9.28
C GLU A 73 15.48 -3.84 -8.39
N LYS A 74 15.47 -4.41 -7.16
CA LYS A 74 14.35 -4.25 -6.22
C LYS A 74 14.16 -2.78 -5.83
N ARG A 75 15.24 -2.00 -5.80
CA ARG A 75 15.26 -0.56 -5.50
C ARG A 75 14.90 0.34 -6.68
N ALA A 76 14.50 -0.22 -7.83
CA ALA A 76 14.05 0.57 -8.95
C ALA A 76 12.91 1.51 -8.55
N ALA A 77 12.96 2.77 -9.04
CA ALA A 77 12.04 3.83 -8.64
C ALA A 77 10.55 3.51 -8.90
N TYR A 78 10.27 2.69 -9.90
CA TYR A 78 8.91 2.29 -10.28
C TYR A 78 8.39 1.07 -9.50
N LEU A 79 9.22 0.41 -8.70
CA LEU A 79 8.83 -0.67 -7.78
C LEU A 79 8.65 -0.12 -6.36
N GLY A 80 8.12 -0.92 -5.45
CA GLY A 80 8.07 -0.62 -4.02
C GLY A 80 8.36 -1.86 -3.19
N GLU A 81 8.64 -1.66 -1.91
CA GLU A 81 8.84 -2.75 -0.96
C GLU A 81 7.58 -3.61 -0.79
N SER A 82 7.81 -4.88 -0.41
CA SER A 82 6.74 -5.79 0.00
C SER A 82 5.89 -5.16 1.11
N GLY A 83 4.57 -5.25 0.96
CA GLY A 83 3.61 -4.69 1.92
C GLY A 83 3.34 -3.18 1.82
N ASN A 84 4.21 -2.41 1.16
CA ASN A 84 3.99 -0.98 0.92
C ASN A 84 3.04 -0.74 -0.26
N GLU A 85 2.24 0.32 -0.19
CA GLU A 85 1.31 0.70 -1.26
C GLU A 85 1.86 1.83 -2.15
N PHE A 86 3.09 2.27 -1.91
CA PHE A 86 3.81 3.29 -2.69
C PHE A 86 5.12 2.74 -3.25
N SER A 87 5.55 3.33 -4.35
CA SER A 87 6.84 3.03 -4.99
C SER A 87 8.00 3.81 -4.36
N HIS A 88 9.23 3.31 -4.54
CA HIS A 88 10.47 4.00 -4.16
C HIS A 88 10.56 5.41 -4.76
N GLY A 89 10.11 5.60 -6.01
CA GLY A 89 10.13 6.89 -6.68
C GLY A 89 9.17 7.90 -6.06
N LEU A 90 7.98 7.48 -5.61
CA LEU A 90 7.09 8.36 -4.85
C LEU A 90 7.71 8.74 -3.51
N ALA A 91 8.27 7.76 -2.79
CA ALA A 91 8.93 7.98 -1.51
C ALA A 91 10.10 8.97 -1.65
N SER A 92 10.99 8.75 -2.63
CA SER A 92 12.11 9.65 -2.92
C SER A 92 11.61 11.06 -3.21
N ARG A 93 10.56 11.21 -4.03
CA ARG A 93 10.01 12.52 -4.35
C ARG A 93 9.45 13.25 -3.13
N VAL A 94 8.78 12.52 -2.23
CA VAL A 94 8.30 13.08 -0.95
C VAL A 94 9.48 13.58 -0.13
N VAL A 95 10.54 12.78 -0.02
CA VAL A 95 11.76 13.14 0.72
C VAL A 95 12.44 14.37 0.12
N ASP A 96 12.58 14.43 -1.20
CA ASP A 96 13.15 15.59 -1.91
C ASP A 96 12.38 16.89 -1.59
N CYS A 97 11.04 16.83 -1.58
CA CYS A 97 10.21 17.99 -1.27
C CYS A 97 10.35 18.44 0.19
N LEU A 98 10.44 17.50 1.13
CA LEU A 98 10.66 17.80 2.55
C LEU A 98 12.05 18.42 2.79
N GLN A 99 13.07 17.88 2.12
CA GLN A 99 14.43 18.42 2.15
C GLN A 99 14.50 19.81 1.50
N ALA A 100 13.68 20.07 0.48
CA ALA A 100 13.50 21.40 -0.11
C ALA A 100 12.71 22.38 0.78
N GLY A 101 12.30 21.97 1.99
CA GLY A 101 11.66 22.84 2.98
C GLY A 101 10.14 22.87 2.94
N MET A 102 9.49 22.05 2.12
CA MET A 102 8.03 21.92 2.17
C MET A 102 7.59 21.21 3.46
N SER A 103 6.46 21.64 4.03
CA SER A 103 5.81 20.90 5.12
C SER A 103 5.18 19.60 4.61
N TYR A 104 5.01 18.62 5.50
CA TYR A 104 4.43 17.33 5.14
C TYR A 104 3.03 17.44 4.52
N ARG A 105 2.20 18.37 5.02
CA ARG A 105 0.88 18.66 4.47
C ARG A 105 0.95 19.16 3.03
N GLN A 106 1.82 20.15 2.76
CA GLN A 106 1.99 20.69 1.41
C GLN A 106 2.46 19.62 0.41
N VAL A 107 3.32 18.70 0.85
CA VAL A 107 3.76 17.57 0.02
C VAL A 107 2.60 16.63 -0.30
N CYS A 108 1.77 16.28 0.68
CA CYS A 108 0.61 15.43 0.47
C CYS A 108 -0.40 16.07 -0.49
N ASP A 109 -0.67 17.37 -0.33
CA ASP A 109 -1.57 18.13 -1.19
C ASP A 109 -1.01 18.22 -2.63
N LEU A 110 0.26 18.58 -2.79
CA LEU A 110 0.92 18.70 -4.09
C LEU A 110 0.90 17.38 -4.87
N MET A 111 1.15 16.28 -4.18
CA MET A 111 1.24 14.95 -4.81
C MET A 111 -0.10 14.23 -4.87
N ASN A 112 -1.17 14.81 -4.32
CA ASN A 112 -2.48 14.18 -4.18
C ASN A 112 -2.34 12.78 -3.52
N ILE A 113 -1.68 12.77 -2.36
CA ILE A 113 -1.50 11.61 -1.49
C ILE A 113 -2.66 11.59 -0.52
N ASP A 114 -3.40 10.49 -0.50
CA ASP A 114 -4.49 10.31 0.45
C ASP A 114 -3.97 10.10 1.88
N VAL A 115 -4.86 10.29 2.86
CA VAL A 115 -4.53 10.25 4.29
C VAL A 115 -3.82 8.96 4.71
N HIS A 116 -4.18 7.84 4.10
CA HIS A 116 -3.65 6.54 4.44
C HIS A 116 -2.24 6.37 3.88
N LEU A 117 -2.05 6.72 2.61
CA LEU A 117 -0.74 6.63 1.98
C LEU A 117 0.24 7.59 2.64
N ALA A 118 -0.25 8.76 3.05
CA ALA A 118 0.51 9.70 3.87
C ALA A 118 0.94 9.03 5.19
N TRP A 119 0.04 8.38 5.91
CA TRP A 119 0.42 7.67 7.14
C TRP A 119 1.53 6.63 6.90
N GLN A 120 1.42 5.81 5.84
CA GLN A 120 2.44 4.80 5.52
C GLN A 120 3.80 5.42 5.21
N ILE A 121 3.83 6.49 4.41
CA ILE A 121 5.08 7.18 4.05
C ILE A 121 5.70 7.84 5.28
N ARG A 122 4.88 8.50 6.11
CA ARG A 122 5.36 9.14 7.35
C ARG A 122 5.94 8.11 8.31
N LEU A 123 5.29 6.96 8.48
CA LEU A 123 5.81 5.87 9.30
C LEU A 123 7.17 5.40 8.77
N ALA A 124 7.26 5.14 7.46
CA ALA A 124 8.50 4.70 6.82
C ALA A 124 9.65 5.71 6.99
N ILE A 125 9.36 7.01 6.92
CA ILE A 125 10.34 8.06 7.24
C ILE A 125 10.75 7.99 8.72
N SER A 126 9.78 7.88 9.62
CA SER A 126 10.02 7.92 11.07
C SER A 126 10.81 6.72 11.60
N GLU A 127 10.60 5.54 11.00
CA GLU A 127 11.31 4.29 11.29
C GLU A 127 12.67 4.21 10.58
N GLY A 128 12.97 5.14 9.67
CA GLY A 128 14.22 5.15 8.91
C GLY A 128 14.30 4.04 7.85
N THR A 129 13.17 3.51 7.39
CA THR A 129 13.13 2.47 6.35
C THR A 129 13.32 3.05 4.95
N LEU A 130 13.16 4.37 4.77
CA LEU A 130 13.44 5.05 3.51
C LEU A 130 14.91 5.52 3.45
N PRO A 131 15.64 5.18 2.37
CA PRO A 131 17.02 5.64 2.19
C PRO A 131 17.05 7.14 1.86
N GLY A 132 18.13 7.82 2.27
CA GLY A 132 18.41 9.20 1.86
C GLY A 132 17.64 10.29 2.63
N VAL A 133 16.84 9.92 3.64
CA VAL A 133 16.19 10.90 4.50
C VAL A 133 17.22 11.52 5.45
N ALA A 134 17.30 12.85 5.45
CA ALA A 134 18.19 13.58 6.35
C ALA A 134 17.64 13.54 7.78
N GLU A 135 18.51 13.38 8.78
CA GLU A 135 18.11 13.17 10.18
C GLU A 135 17.27 14.33 10.74
N ASP A 136 17.51 15.55 10.29
CA ASP A 136 16.73 16.73 10.62
C ASP A 136 15.30 16.65 10.07
N VAL A 137 15.08 16.10 8.87
CA VAL A 137 13.74 15.84 8.31
C VAL A 137 13.01 14.81 9.15
N SER A 138 13.67 13.69 9.48
CA SER A 138 13.09 12.64 10.33
C SER A 138 12.72 13.17 11.72
N LYS A 139 13.58 13.98 12.33
CA LYS A 139 13.29 14.65 13.62
C LYS A 139 12.14 15.64 13.50
N ARG A 140 12.13 16.50 12.47
CA ARG A 140 11.04 17.45 12.22
C ARG A 140 9.69 16.76 12.09
N LEU A 141 9.62 15.68 11.32
CA LEU A 141 8.40 14.89 11.17
C LEU A 141 7.97 14.23 12.49
N ARG A 142 8.91 13.72 13.29
CA ARG A 142 8.60 13.15 14.62
C ARG A 142 8.09 14.22 15.60
N SER A 143 8.62 15.45 15.53
CA SER A 143 8.24 16.58 16.41
C SER A 143 6.97 17.31 15.96
N GLU A 144 6.72 17.39 14.65
CA GLU A 144 5.42 17.78 14.11
C GLU A 144 4.45 16.65 14.47
N GLY A 145 3.85 16.74 15.67
CA GLY A 145 2.75 15.84 16.08
C GLY A 145 1.72 15.74 14.95
N PRO A 146 1.02 14.61 14.78
CA PRO A 146 0.26 14.28 13.57
C PRO A 146 -0.64 15.45 13.16
N GLY A 147 -0.13 16.27 12.22
CA GLY A 147 -0.72 17.54 11.83
C GLY A 147 -1.95 17.31 10.98
N ALA A 148 -3.05 16.90 11.61
CA ALA A 148 -4.33 16.58 10.99
C ALA A 148 -4.29 15.49 9.89
N ALA A 149 -3.40 14.51 10.00
CA ALA A 149 -3.82 13.16 9.60
C ALA A 149 -4.67 12.67 10.77
N LYS A 150 -6.01 12.75 10.67
CA LYS A 150 -6.88 12.02 11.60
C LYS A 150 -6.31 10.61 11.67
N ALA A 151 -5.88 10.18 12.86
CA ALA A 151 -5.44 8.81 13.08
C ALA A 151 -6.57 7.94 12.54
N THR A 152 -6.32 7.28 11.41
CA THR A 152 -7.34 6.49 10.76
C THR A 152 -7.72 5.42 11.78
N GLN A 153 -9.01 5.33 12.12
CA GLN A 153 -9.48 4.29 13.03
C GLN A 153 -9.28 2.88 12.42
N ILE A 154 -8.97 2.83 11.12
CA ILE A 154 -8.60 1.64 10.37
C ILE A 154 -7.15 1.22 10.70
N PRO A 155 -6.95 0.03 11.28
CA PRO A 155 -5.63 -0.48 11.66
C PRO A 155 -4.65 -0.60 10.48
N PRO A 156 -3.33 -0.55 10.73
CA PRO A 156 -2.32 -0.70 9.67
C PRO A 156 -2.27 -2.12 9.11
N GLY A 157 -1.74 -2.31 7.89
CA GLY A 157 -1.81 -3.61 7.19
C GLY A 157 -1.00 -4.74 7.84
N ASN A 158 -0.05 -4.40 8.71
CA ASN A 158 0.71 -5.33 9.55
C ASN A 158 0.07 -5.56 10.93
N ASP A 159 -1.08 -4.94 11.23
CA ASP A 159 -1.76 -5.13 12.50
C ASP A 159 -2.32 -6.55 12.59
N PRO A 160 -2.04 -7.29 13.69
CA PRO A 160 -2.52 -8.65 13.87
C PRO A 160 -4.06 -8.75 13.91
N VAL A 161 -4.77 -7.64 14.16
CA VAL A 161 -6.24 -7.61 14.13
C VAL A 161 -6.81 -8.09 12.79
N TRP A 162 -6.12 -7.84 11.68
CA TRP A 162 -6.57 -8.31 10.36
C TRP A 162 -6.46 -9.82 10.22
N HIS A 163 -5.35 -10.40 10.70
CA HIS A 163 -5.15 -11.85 10.72
C HIS A 163 -6.17 -12.51 11.64
N ASN A 164 -6.38 -11.95 12.82
CA ASN A 164 -7.37 -12.42 13.78
C ASN A 164 -8.80 -12.32 13.23
N MET A 165 -9.16 -11.23 12.55
CA MET A 165 -10.49 -11.05 11.94
C MET A 165 -10.75 -12.07 10.82
N LEU A 166 -9.71 -12.48 10.09
CA LEU A 166 -9.81 -13.46 9.00
C LEU A 166 -9.72 -14.90 9.48
N SER A 167 -9.03 -15.16 10.59
CA SER A 167 -8.82 -16.50 11.15
C SER A 167 -9.84 -16.86 12.23
N SER A 168 -10.43 -15.87 12.90
CA SER A 168 -11.44 -16.11 13.93
C SER A 168 -12.83 -16.28 13.33
N ASP A 169 -13.61 -17.16 13.95
CA ASP A 169 -15.01 -17.38 13.64
C ASP A 169 -15.92 -16.31 14.26
N ARG A 170 -15.33 -15.25 14.86
CA ARG A 170 -16.11 -14.14 15.41
C ARG A 170 -16.73 -13.36 14.24
N PRO A 171 -18.07 -13.23 14.20
CA PRO A 171 -18.73 -12.50 13.14
C PRO A 171 -18.52 -11.00 13.35
N LEU A 172 -18.05 -10.32 12.30
CA LEU A 172 -18.19 -8.87 12.19
C LEU A 172 -19.64 -8.60 11.77
N GLU A 173 -20.34 -7.71 12.46
CA GLU A 173 -21.67 -7.29 12.03
C GLU A 173 -21.54 -6.35 10.85
N VAL A 174 -21.62 -6.94 9.65
CA VAL A 174 -21.43 -6.23 8.38
C VAL A 174 -22.78 -5.78 7.84
N ARG A 175 -22.95 -4.46 7.69
CA ARG A 175 -24.16 -3.87 7.11
C ARG A 175 -24.11 -3.83 5.58
N MET A 176 -22.91 -3.74 5.03
CA MET A 176 -22.69 -3.61 3.60
C MET A 176 -22.50 -4.97 2.91
N LEU A 177 -23.40 -5.32 1.99
CA LEU A 177 -23.35 -6.61 1.29
C LEU A 177 -22.02 -6.85 0.56
N SER A 178 -21.46 -5.83 -0.09
CA SER A 178 -20.17 -5.93 -0.79
C SER A 178 -19.00 -6.24 0.15
N LEU A 179 -18.99 -5.66 1.35
CA LEU A 179 -18.01 -6.01 2.38
C LEU A 179 -18.21 -7.47 2.84
N ARG A 180 -19.45 -7.89 3.03
CA ARG A 180 -19.77 -9.27 3.46
C ARG A 180 -19.25 -10.29 2.45
N LEU A 181 -19.51 -10.07 1.15
CA LEU A 181 -19.02 -10.93 0.07
C LEU A 181 -17.49 -10.95 0.01
N LEU A 182 -16.85 -9.77 0.13
CA LEU A 182 -15.39 -9.67 0.16
C LEU A 182 -14.81 -10.46 1.33
N LEU A 183 -15.34 -10.29 2.54
CA LEU A 183 -14.87 -11.00 3.73
C LEU A 183 -15.09 -12.51 3.63
N THR A 184 -16.26 -12.97 3.15
CA THR A 184 -16.51 -14.40 2.94
C THR A 184 -15.49 -15.01 1.99
N ARG A 185 -15.26 -14.36 0.84
CA ARG A 185 -14.25 -14.80 -0.13
C ARG A 185 -12.86 -14.80 0.48
N CYS A 186 -12.48 -13.71 1.15
CA CYS A 186 -11.15 -13.59 1.74
C CYS A 186 -10.91 -14.64 2.82
N ARG A 187 -11.88 -14.93 3.70
CA ARG A 187 -11.76 -15.97 4.73
C ARG A 187 -11.57 -17.37 4.13
N GLN A 188 -12.33 -17.70 3.08
CA GLN A 188 -12.18 -18.98 2.37
C GLN A 188 -10.79 -19.14 1.74
N GLU A 189 -10.29 -18.08 1.10
CA GLU A 189 -8.96 -18.07 0.48
C GLU A 189 -7.85 -18.07 1.55
N PHE A 190 -8.02 -17.35 2.67
CA PHE A 190 -7.00 -17.14 3.70
C PHE A 190 -6.50 -18.45 4.33
N GLY A 191 -7.39 -19.42 4.56
CA GLY A 191 -7.04 -20.74 5.07
C GLY A 191 -6.21 -21.59 4.09
N GLN A 192 -6.25 -21.26 2.79
CA GLN A 192 -5.52 -21.98 1.74
C GLN A 192 -4.18 -21.32 1.37
N LEU A 193 -3.94 -20.08 1.80
CA LEU A 193 -2.71 -19.34 1.52
C LEU A 193 -1.53 -19.92 2.33
N ARG A 194 -0.52 -20.45 1.61
CA ARG A 194 0.69 -21.05 2.19
C ARG A 194 1.87 -20.08 2.37
N GLY A 195 1.66 -18.77 2.23
CA GLY A 195 2.72 -17.76 2.37
C GLY A 195 2.27 -16.49 3.09
N GLU A 196 3.13 -15.96 3.96
CA GLU A 196 2.92 -14.70 4.68
C GLU A 196 2.70 -13.52 3.73
N GLU A 197 3.37 -13.52 2.57
CA GLU A 197 3.22 -12.46 1.57
C GLU A 197 1.83 -12.43 0.92
N ALA A 198 1.30 -13.61 0.57
CA ALA A 198 -0.05 -13.73 0.03
C ALA A 198 -1.10 -13.30 1.06
N ARG A 199 -0.88 -13.62 2.35
CA ARG A 199 -1.74 -13.18 3.46
C ARG A 199 -1.71 -11.66 3.60
N ARG A 200 -0.55 -11.03 3.53
CA ARG A 200 -0.40 -9.55 3.57
C ARG A 200 -1.13 -8.87 2.42
N LEU A 201 -1.07 -9.41 1.21
CA LEU A 201 -1.79 -8.84 0.07
C LEU A 201 -3.31 -8.95 0.24
N LYS A 202 -3.79 -10.07 0.79
CA LYS A 202 -5.21 -10.25 1.11
C LYS A 202 -5.68 -9.27 2.20
N ILE A 203 -4.86 -9.08 3.24
CA ILE A 203 -5.10 -8.08 4.28
C ILE A 203 -5.14 -6.67 3.68
N ASN A 204 -4.21 -6.33 2.79
CA ASN A 204 -4.18 -5.04 2.10
C ASN A 204 -5.40 -4.83 1.19
N GLU A 205 -5.89 -5.87 0.51
CA GLU A 205 -7.13 -5.82 -0.28
C GLU A 205 -8.34 -5.42 0.58
N ILE A 206 -8.53 -6.07 1.72
CA ILE A 206 -9.62 -5.77 2.65
C ILE A 206 -9.44 -4.36 3.23
N ARG A 207 -8.23 -4.04 3.69
CA ARG A 207 -7.93 -2.74 4.26
C ARG A 207 -8.22 -1.60 3.28
N ARG A 208 -7.90 -1.75 2.00
CA ARG A 208 -8.29 -0.79 0.94
C ARG A 208 -9.80 -0.61 0.84
N PHE A 209 -10.56 -1.69 0.96
CA PHE A 209 -12.02 -1.61 0.97
C PHE A 209 -12.52 -0.75 2.13
N PHE A 210 -11.98 -0.98 3.33
CA PHE A 210 -12.27 -0.17 4.52
C PHE A 210 -11.95 1.31 4.31
N ILE A 211 -10.79 1.62 3.72
CA ILE A 211 -10.37 3.00 3.44
C ILE A 211 -11.29 3.66 2.42
N LYS A 212 -11.57 2.98 1.31
CA LYS A 212 -12.43 3.50 0.23
C LYS A 212 -13.84 3.81 0.72
N HIS A 213 -14.34 3.02 1.68
CA HIS A 213 -15.70 3.10 2.19
C HIS A 213 -15.76 3.59 3.65
N GLU A 214 -14.74 4.30 4.15
CA GLU A 214 -14.58 4.68 5.56
C GLU A 214 -15.85 5.30 6.17
N LYS A 215 -16.46 6.27 5.48
CA LYS A 215 -17.70 6.94 5.93
C LYS A 215 -18.90 5.99 6.07
N GLN A 216 -18.97 4.96 5.25
CA GLN A 216 -20.07 3.99 5.21
C GLN A 216 -19.83 2.81 6.16
N LEU A 217 -18.58 2.62 6.60
CA LEU A 217 -18.14 1.50 7.44
C LEU A 217 -17.77 1.94 8.86
N ALA A 218 -18.27 3.09 9.33
CA ALA A 218 -17.95 3.61 10.65
C ALA A 218 -18.21 2.59 11.78
N SER A 219 -19.35 1.87 11.71
CA SER A 219 -19.70 0.81 12.66
C SER A 219 -18.75 -0.39 12.63
N GLU A 220 -18.31 -0.79 11.44
CA GLU A 220 -17.41 -1.94 11.25
C GLU A 220 -15.97 -1.58 11.65
N ILE A 221 -15.57 -0.32 11.45
CA ILE A 221 -14.29 0.21 11.89
C ILE A 221 -14.22 0.29 13.43
N GLU A 222 -15.32 0.67 14.08
CA GLU A 222 -15.42 0.66 15.54
C GLU A 222 -15.34 -0.77 16.10
N GLN A 223 -16.03 -1.73 15.48
CA GLN A 223 -15.90 -3.15 15.84
C GLN A 223 -14.46 -3.64 15.68
N LEU A 224 -13.77 -3.29 14.58
CA LEU A 224 -12.35 -3.60 14.37
C LEU A 224 -11.45 -3.08 15.50
N ALA A 225 -11.71 -1.87 16.00
CA ALA A 225 -10.98 -1.32 17.14
C ALA A 225 -11.23 -2.15 18.42
N GLN A 226 -12.47 -2.57 18.68
CA GLN A 226 -12.80 -3.44 19.81
C GLN A 226 -12.13 -4.83 19.71
N PHE A 227 -12.03 -5.39 18.50
CA PHE A 227 -11.29 -6.64 18.25
C PHE A 227 -9.80 -6.52 18.58
N ARG A 228 -9.20 -5.36 18.29
CA ARG A 228 -7.79 -5.08 18.59
C ARG A 228 -7.56 -5.05 20.10
N ASP A 229 -8.44 -4.38 20.84
CA ASP A 229 -8.29 -4.18 22.29
C ASP A 229 -8.54 -5.50 23.06
N GLY A 230 -9.50 -6.32 22.61
CA GLY A 230 -9.73 -7.66 23.17
C GLY A 230 -8.57 -8.65 22.93
N ALA A 231 -7.85 -8.52 21.81
CA ALA A 231 -6.67 -9.35 21.51
C ALA A 231 -5.40 -8.91 22.27
N ALA A 232 -5.38 -7.69 22.81
CA ALA A 232 -4.32 -7.22 23.70
C ALA A 232 -4.54 -7.69 25.15
N ALA A 233 -5.79 -7.67 25.63
CA ALA A 233 -6.14 -8.12 26.98
C ALA A 233 -5.89 -9.62 27.20
N GLY A 234 -6.24 -10.48 26.22
CA GLY A 234 -6.02 -11.93 26.33
C GLY A 234 -4.56 -12.40 26.29
N ARG A 235 -3.59 -11.50 26.03
CA ARG A 235 -2.14 -11.82 26.06
C ARG A 235 -1.47 -11.49 27.40
N LEU A 236 -2.16 -10.80 28.31
CA LEU A 236 -1.64 -10.45 29.64
C LEU A 236 -2.08 -11.44 30.72
N GLU A 237 -2.96 -12.38 30.40
CA GLU A 237 -3.53 -13.38 31.32
C GLU A 237 -3.05 -14.82 31.04
N SER A 238 -2.00 -15.01 30.22
CA SER A 238 -1.39 -16.32 29.92
C SER A 238 0.09 -16.36 30.27
#